data_AF-A0A0A2VVS7-F1
#
_entry.id   AF-A0A0A2VVS7-F1
#
_cell.length_a   1.000
_cell.length_b   1.000
_cell.length_c   1.000
_cell.angle_alpha   90.00
_cell.angle_beta   90.00
_cell.angle_gamma   90.00
#
_symmetry.space_group_name_H-M   'P 1'
#
loop_
_entity.id
_entity.type
_entity.pdbx_description
1 polymer ?
#
loop_
_entity_poly.entity_id
_entity_poly.type
_entity_poly.pdbx_seq_one_letter_code
_entity_poly.pdbx_strand_id
1 'polypeptide(L)'
;MKYNLVLAALAGLAAAAADCPAYEQYARQRHEPFSRGKYKFPYQRPAKECRSYAVPDVERVLDDMKRKVRDPDLYQLFLNTWPNTVDTTVLWHGTSAENPEEEPNLYLDH
;
A
#
# COMPACT_ATOMS: atom_id res chain seq x y z
N MET A 1 29.08 19.41 -45.44
CA MET A 1 28.24 18.42 -44.74
C MET A 1 28.62 18.45 -43.26
N LYS A 2 27.77 19.03 -42.40
CA LYS A 2 28.01 19.13 -40.95
C LYS A 2 27.04 18.17 -40.26
N TYR A 3 27.54 17.05 -39.73
CA TYR A 3 26.75 16.09 -38.98
C TYR A 3 26.79 16.48 -37.49
N ASN A 4 25.68 17.00 -36.98
CA ASN A 4 25.52 17.23 -35.55
C ASN A 4 25.14 15.91 -34.88
N LEU A 5 26.05 15.39 -34.05
CA LEU A 5 25.79 14.28 -33.13
C LEU A 5 24.93 14.79 -31.97
N VAL A 6 23.65 14.45 -31.97
CA VAL A 6 22.78 14.64 -30.79
C VAL A 6 22.89 13.39 -29.92
N LEU A 7 23.64 13.49 -28.83
CA LEU A 7 23.70 12.48 -27.79
C LEU A 7 22.43 12.60 -26.91
N ALA A 8 21.46 11.72 -27.14
CA ALA A 8 20.33 11.56 -26.23
C ALA A 8 20.80 10.81 -24.97
N ALA A 9 20.93 11.52 -23.85
CA ALA A 9 21.17 10.90 -22.56
C ALA A 9 19.87 10.26 -22.05
N LEU A 10 19.77 8.93 -22.19
CA LEU A 10 18.79 8.13 -21.46
C LEU A 10 19.24 8.03 -20.00
N ALA A 11 18.89 9.03 -19.20
CA ALA A 11 18.97 8.91 -17.75
C ALA A 11 17.88 7.91 -17.31
N GLY A 12 18.29 6.65 -17.10
CA GLY A 12 17.43 5.65 -16.50
C GLY A 12 16.98 6.12 -15.12
N LEU A 13 15.67 6.20 -14.90
CA LEU A 13 15.07 6.36 -13.58
C LEU A 13 15.35 5.09 -12.78
N ALA A 14 16.50 5.05 -12.10
CA ALA A 14 16.73 4.06 -11.07
C ALA A 14 15.70 4.32 -9.97
N ALA A 15 14.75 3.39 -9.80
CA ALA A 15 13.83 3.43 -8.67
C ALA A 15 14.66 3.36 -7.39
N ALA A 16 14.76 4.47 -6.67
CA ALA A 16 15.38 4.48 -5.36
C ALA A 16 14.61 3.47 -4.49
N ALA A 17 15.33 2.59 -3.79
CA ALA A 17 14.71 1.74 -2.78
C ALA A 17 14.00 2.64 -1.77
N ALA A 18 12.71 2.38 -1.54
CA ALA A 18 11.94 3.14 -0.56
C ALA A 18 12.52 2.86 0.84
N ASP A 19 12.84 3.93 1.58
CA ASP A 19 13.23 3.82 2.98
C ASP A 19 11.96 3.65 3.83
N CYS A 20 11.60 2.39 4.10
CA CYS A 20 10.38 2.03 4.79
C CYS A 20 10.63 1.83 6.29
N PRO A 21 10.08 2.67 7.18
CA PRO A 21 10.25 2.50 8.62
C PRO A 21 9.53 1.25 9.11
N ALA A 22 10.00 0.67 10.22
CA ALA A 22 9.27 -0.39 10.90
C ALA A 22 7.87 0.09 11.30
N TYR A 23 6.83 -0.66 10.93
CA TYR A 23 5.45 -0.22 11.11
C TYR A 23 5.11 0.12 12.58
N GLU A 24 5.68 -0.61 13.54
CA GLU A 24 5.55 -0.34 14.97
C GLU A 24 6.03 1.05 15.39
N GLN A 25 7.04 1.60 14.70
CA GLN A 25 7.54 2.96 14.95
C GLN A 25 6.65 4.00 14.28
N TYR A 26 6.20 3.70 13.05
CA TYR A 26 5.25 4.53 12.31
C TYR A 26 3.96 4.69 13.12
N ALA A 27 3.28 3.58 13.47
CA ALA A 27 1.96 3.59 14.10
C ALA A 27 1.87 4.34 15.46
N ARG A 28 3.01 4.59 16.12
CA ARG A 28 3.07 5.40 17.36
C ARG A 28 2.89 6.89 17.13
N GLN A 29 3.03 7.34 15.90
CA GLN A 29 2.93 8.75 15.52
C GLN A 29 1.58 9.03 14.87
N ARG A 30 1.13 10.28 14.96
CA ARG A 30 -0.09 10.73 14.28
C ARG A 30 0.31 11.30 12.92
N HIS A 31 -0.27 10.76 11.84
CA HIS A 31 0.00 11.23 10.49
C HIS A 31 -1.22 11.90 9.86
N GLU A 32 -0.93 12.92 9.05
CA GLU A 32 -1.89 13.50 8.12
C GLU A 32 -2.11 12.55 6.92
N PRO A 33 -3.27 12.62 6.23
CA PRO A 33 -4.39 13.52 6.52
C PRO A 33 -5.23 13.04 7.73
N PHE A 34 -5.58 13.96 8.62
CA PHE A 34 -6.58 13.68 9.64
C PHE A 34 -7.98 13.56 9.02
N SER A 35 -8.77 12.63 9.54
CA SER A 35 -10.19 12.53 9.22
C SER A 35 -10.94 13.82 9.53
N ARG A 36 -12.03 14.05 8.79
CA ARG A 36 -12.78 15.31 8.85
C ARG A 36 -13.80 15.38 9.99
N GLY A 37 -14.04 14.29 10.72
CA GLY A 37 -15.05 14.23 11.77
C GLY A 37 -14.63 14.94 13.06
N LYS A 38 -15.30 14.61 14.15
CA LYS A 38 -15.11 15.22 15.47
C LYS A 38 -13.78 14.78 16.09
N TYR A 39 -13.40 13.52 15.90
CA TYR A 39 -12.28 12.89 16.57
C TYR A 39 -10.95 13.11 15.84
N LYS A 40 -10.98 13.47 14.55
CA LYS A 40 -9.78 13.78 13.76
C LYS A 40 -8.75 12.65 13.84
N PHE A 41 -9.20 11.41 13.65
CA PHE A 41 -8.31 10.25 13.64
C PHE A 41 -7.22 10.40 12.57
N PRO A 42 -5.97 10.01 12.89
CA PRO A 42 -4.83 10.05 11.97
C PRO A 42 -4.97 9.03 10.85
N TYR A 43 -4.26 9.27 9.75
CA TYR A 43 -3.94 8.25 8.77
C TYR A 43 -2.88 7.29 9.34
N GLN A 44 -3.08 5.98 9.19
CA GLN A 44 -2.17 4.97 9.76
C GLN A 44 -1.81 3.84 8.81
N ARG A 45 -2.14 3.92 7.52
CA ARG A 45 -1.56 2.96 6.57
C ARG A 45 -0.12 3.36 6.22
N PRO A 46 0.79 2.40 6.00
CA PRO A 46 2.09 2.68 5.40
C PRO A 46 1.95 3.28 3.99
N ALA A 47 3.02 3.92 3.51
CA ALA A 47 3.16 4.26 2.09
C ALA A 47 2.95 3.01 1.24
N LYS A 48 2.43 3.17 0.01
CA LYS A 48 1.97 2.03 -0.82
C LYS A 48 3.12 1.05 -1.12
N GLU A 49 4.29 1.60 -1.38
CA GLU A 49 5.56 0.92 -1.62
C GLU A 49 6.13 0.22 -0.37
N CYS A 50 5.65 0.57 0.83
CA CYS A 50 6.09 -0.01 2.10
C CYS A 50 5.13 -1.06 2.67
N ARG A 51 4.11 -1.46 1.89
CA ARG A 51 3.16 -2.50 2.32
C ARG A 51 3.75 -3.87 2.11
N SER A 52 3.57 -4.77 3.08
CA SER A 52 4.13 -6.12 3.03
C SER A 52 3.52 -6.97 1.93
N TYR A 53 2.23 -6.81 1.64
CA TYR A 53 1.55 -7.55 0.58
C TYR A 53 0.42 -6.72 -0.05
N ALA A 54 0.30 -6.76 -1.38
CA ALA A 54 -0.68 -5.98 -2.12
C ALA A 54 -1.80 -6.89 -2.65
N VAL A 55 -3.03 -6.65 -2.18
CA VAL A 55 -4.23 -7.37 -2.61
C VAL A 55 -5.16 -6.39 -3.33
N PRO A 56 -5.35 -6.49 -4.67
CA PRO A 56 -6.20 -5.56 -5.42
C PRO A 56 -7.63 -5.46 -4.87
N ASP A 57 -8.18 -6.59 -4.43
CA ASP A 57 -9.54 -6.68 -3.88
C ASP A 57 -9.70 -5.93 -2.56
N VAL A 58 -8.65 -5.83 -1.75
CA VAL A 58 -8.67 -5.01 -0.53
C VAL A 58 -8.88 -3.54 -0.89
N GLU A 59 -8.20 -3.02 -1.90
CA GLU A 59 -8.36 -1.63 -2.35
C GLU A 59 -9.76 -1.39 -2.94
N ARG A 60 -10.31 -2.35 -3.70
CA ARG A 60 -11.71 -2.29 -4.18
C ARG A 60 -12.71 -2.16 -3.03
N VAL A 61 -12.53 -2.93 -1.96
CA VAL A 61 -13.40 -2.87 -0.77
C VAL A 61 -13.28 -1.53 -0.06
N LEU A 62 -12.07 -0.95 0.02
CA LEU A 62 -11.89 0.39 0.59
C LEU A 62 -12.71 1.44 -0.17
N ASP A 63 -12.65 1.43 -1.50
CA ASP A 63 -13.43 2.35 -2.34
C ASP A 63 -14.93 2.16 -2.17
N ASP A 64 -15.40 0.92 -2.05
CA ASP A 64 -16.81 0.61 -1.86
C ASP A 64 -17.32 1.04 -0.48
N MET A 65 -16.51 0.81 0.57
CA MET A 65 -16.83 1.23 1.93
C MET A 65 -16.76 2.73 2.11
N LYS A 66 -15.89 3.44 1.38
CA LYS A 66 -15.86 4.92 1.37
C LYS A 66 -17.18 5.54 0.95
N ARG A 67 -17.92 4.87 0.06
CA ARG A 67 -19.25 5.31 -0.39
C ARG A 67 -20.36 4.96 0.60
N LYS A 68 -20.20 3.89 1.37
CA LYS A 68 -21.22 3.35 2.29
C LYS A 68 -21.11 3.95 3.70
N VAL A 69 -19.89 4.18 4.19
CA VAL A 69 -19.62 4.71 5.53
C VAL A 69 -19.63 6.23 5.48
N ARG A 70 -20.74 6.84 5.94
CA ARG A 70 -20.94 8.30 5.88
C ARG A 70 -20.11 9.07 6.92
N ASP A 71 -19.86 8.47 8.07
CA ASP A 71 -19.07 9.10 9.11
C ASP A 71 -17.57 9.06 8.72
N PRO A 72 -16.90 10.21 8.57
CA PRO A 72 -15.52 10.27 8.12
C PRO A 72 -14.52 9.73 9.15
N ASP A 73 -14.81 9.80 10.44
CA ASP A 73 -13.96 9.23 11.49
C ASP A 73 -14.11 7.70 11.51
N LEU A 74 -15.33 7.19 11.36
CA LEU A 74 -15.56 5.75 11.25
C LEU A 74 -14.91 5.16 9.99
N TYR A 75 -15.01 5.85 8.85
CA TYR A 75 -14.33 5.43 7.63
C TYR A 75 -12.80 5.45 7.80
N GLN A 76 -12.23 6.43 8.51
CA GLN A 76 -10.79 6.49 8.78
C GLN A 76 -10.33 5.30 9.63
N LEU A 77 -11.10 4.91 10.64
CA LEU A 77 -10.81 3.70 11.42
C LEU A 77 -10.83 2.47 10.52
N PHE A 78 -11.88 2.29 9.71
CA PHE A 78 -11.96 1.19 8.76
C PHE A 78 -10.77 1.15 7.79
N LEU A 79 -10.42 2.30 7.20
CA LEU A 79 -9.29 2.45 6.30
C LEU A 79 -7.97 2.06 6.96
N ASN A 80 -7.79 2.37 8.24
CA ASN A 80 -6.57 2.06 8.98
C ASN A 80 -6.50 0.59 9.43
N THR A 81 -7.63 -0.04 9.79
CA THR A 81 -7.65 -1.37 10.42
C THR A 81 -7.91 -2.51 9.46
N TRP A 82 -8.81 -2.34 8.48
CA TRP A 82 -9.21 -3.40 7.55
C TRP A 82 -8.02 -3.99 6.76
N PRO A 83 -7.14 -3.18 6.14
CA PRO A 83 -6.00 -3.70 5.39
C PRO A 83 -4.75 -3.92 6.26
N ASN A 84 -4.79 -3.67 7.58
CA ASN A 84 -3.56 -3.53 8.36
C ASN A 84 -2.68 -4.78 8.36
N THR A 85 -3.28 -5.97 8.47
CA THR A 85 -2.55 -7.25 8.44
C THR A 85 -1.82 -7.45 7.11
N VAL A 86 -2.50 -7.28 5.97
CA VAL A 86 -1.85 -7.43 4.65
C VAL A 86 -0.83 -6.32 4.37
N ASP A 87 -1.06 -5.13 4.92
CA ASP A 87 -0.16 -4.00 4.78
C ASP A 87 1.15 -4.18 5.59
N THR A 88 1.16 -4.97 6.68
CA THR A 88 2.26 -4.89 7.66
C THR A 88 2.80 -6.22 8.19
N THR A 89 2.08 -7.33 8.05
CA THR A 89 2.45 -8.60 8.70
C THR A 89 2.56 -9.79 7.76
N VAL A 90 2.07 -9.70 6.52
CA VAL A 90 2.11 -10.82 5.56
C VAL A 90 3.47 -10.87 4.86
N LEU A 91 4.35 -11.76 5.33
CA LEU A 91 5.73 -11.89 4.83
C LEU A 91 5.91 -13.00 3.79
N TRP A 92 4.96 -13.92 3.66
CA TRP A 92 5.06 -15.06 2.74
C TRP A 92 4.21 -14.84 1.49
N HIS A 93 4.84 -14.90 0.32
CA HIS A 93 4.26 -14.50 -0.97
C HIS A 93 4.33 -15.59 -2.06
N GLY A 94 4.61 -16.86 -1.74
CA GLY A 94 4.79 -17.92 -2.75
C GLY A 94 4.05 -19.21 -2.43
N THR A 95 4.32 -20.28 -3.18
CA THR A 95 3.74 -21.63 -3.02
C THR A 95 4.37 -22.39 -1.85
N SER A 96 3.61 -23.29 -1.23
CA SER A 96 4.17 -24.34 -0.39
C SER A 96 5.16 -25.21 -1.19
N ALA A 97 6.32 -25.51 -0.60
CA ALA A 97 7.33 -26.38 -1.20
C ALA A 97 6.86 -27.84 -1.34
N GLU A 98 5.88 -28.24 -0.53
CA GLU A 98 5.34 -29.59 -0.46
C GLU A 98 4.06 -29.74 -1.30
N ASN A 99 3.36 -28.62 -1.53
CA ASN A 99 2.14 -28.59 -2.34
C ASN A 99 2.11 -27.30 -3.19
N PRO A 100 2.51 -27.37 -4.46
CA PRO A 100 2.48 -26.22 -5.37
C PRO A 100 1.08 -25.65 -5.63
N GLU A 101 0.01 -26.36 -5.25
CA GLU A 101 -1.37 -25.86 -5.32
C GLU A 101 -1.80 -25.12 -4.04
N GLU A 102 -1.05 -25.25 -2.94
CA GLU A 102 -1.18 -24.40 -1.74
C GLU A 102 -0.40 -23.11 -1.95
N GLU A 103 -1.01 -22.18 -2.67
CA GLU A 103 -0.65 -20.76 -2.70
C GLU A 103 -1.72 -19.96 -1.95
N PRO A 104 -1.37 -18.84 -1.28
CA PRO A 104 -2.30 -17.76 -1.07
C PRO A 104 -2.37 -16.97 -2.39
N ASN A 105 -2.91 -17.57 -3.45
CA ASN A 105 -3.19 -16.83 -4.68
C ASN A 105 -4.41 -15.93 -4.41
N LEU A 106 -4.19 -14.81 -3.71
CA LEU A 106 -5.21 -13.81 -3.40
C LEU A 106 -5.41 -12.83 -4.56
N TYR A 107 -5.42 -13.37 -5.78
CA TYR A 107 -5.66 -12.71 -7.07
C TYR A 107 -4.47 -11.96 -7.69
N LEU A 108 -3.63 -12.72 -8.39
CA LEU A 108 -2.93 -12.24 -9.59
C LEU A 108 -3.30 -13.16 -10.77
N ASP A 109 -4.48 -12.94 -11.36
CA ASP A 109 -4.85 -13.46 -12.68
C ASP A 109 -5.79 -12.46 -13.36
N HIS A 110 -5.23 -11.36 -13.87
CA HIS A 110 -5.77 -10.56 -14.98
C HIS A 110 -4.63 -9.88 -15.73
#